data_AF-A0A0E3WJK0-F1
#
_entry.id   AF-A0A0E3WJK0-F1
#
_cell.length_a   1.000
_cell.length_b   1.000
_cell.length_c   1.000
_cell.angle_alpha   90.00
_cell.angle_beta   90.00
_cell.angle_gamma   90.00
#
_symmetry.space_group_name_H-M   'P 1'
#
loop_
_entity.id
_entity.type
_entity.pdbx_description
1 polymer ?
#
loop_
_entity_poly.entity_id
_entity_poly.type
_entity_poly.pdbx_seq_one_letter_code
_entity_poly.pdbx_strand_id
1 'polypeptide(L)'
;MIAKASGYNKSLIYQYFGDKLGLYTEVVKRADQIGEQITGSFIAELLKNEKLVTDPAAFKSFLEAMTREMVSFLLEHPSYLKILFWEAADDWKTWNQITYRPDDGTQLNDLAIAAKKSGILRQDLAPELFPILIMNVTTATLQYTSRYEHLLGKRDSPQLKERLIEQIAKFIIHGVMEPSLL
;
A
#
# COMPACT_ATOMS: atom_id res chain seq x y z
N MET A 1 -6.68 -7.03 -28.45
CA MET A 1 -5.71 -6.08 -27.86
C MET A 1 -4.52 -6.77 -27.22
N ILE A 2 -4.68 -7.72 -26.27
CA ILE A 2 -3.54 -8.40 -25.61
C ILE A 2 -2.62 -9.16 -26.60
N ALA A 3 -3.16 -10.07 -27.40
CA ALA A 3 -2.40 -10.81 -28.43
C ALA A 3 -1.61 -9.91 -29.40
N LYS A 4 -2.20 -8.76 -29.76
CA LYS A 4 -1.53 -7.78 -30.63
C LYS A 4 -0.39 -7.05 -29.90
N ALA A 5 -0.57 -6.71 -28.63
CA ALA A 5 0.43 -6.01 -27.83
C ALA A 5 1.58 -6.92 -27.39
N SER A 6 1.31 -8.20 -27.12
CA SER A 6 2.32 -9.17 -26.69
C SER A 6 3.03 -9.89 -27.84
N GLY A 7 2.55 -9.75 -29.07
CA GLY A 7 3.08 -10.47 -30.24
C GLY A 7 2.74 -11.97 -30.26
N TYR A 8 2.04 -12.49 -29.24
CA TYR A 8 1.61 -13.88 -29.17
C TYR A 8 0.24 -14.08 -29.80
N ASN A 9 0.05 -15.21 -30.48
CA ASN A 9 -1.28 -15.57 -30.95
C ASN A 9 -2.23 -15.85 -29.76
N LYS A 10 -3.53 -15.68 -29.99
CA LYS A 10 -4.55 -15.83 -28.94
C LYS A 10 -4.61 -17.27 -28.37
N SER A 11 -4.35 -18.27 -29.22
CA SER A 11 -4.39 -19.68 -28.82
C SER A 11 -3.29 -20.03 -27.83
N LEU A 12 -2.07 -19.50 -28.01
CA LEU A 12 -0.96 -19.71 -27.09
C LEU A 12 -1.25 -19.08 -25.72
N ILE A 13 -1.83 -17.88 -25.71
CA ILE A 13 -2.24 -17.23 -24.45
C ILE A 13 -3.23 -18.13 -23.69
N TYR A 14 -4.27 -18.66 -24.35
CA TYR A 14 -5.21 -19.57 -23.68
C TYR A 14 -4.63 -20.95 -23.38
N GLN A 15 -3.61 -21.40 -24.10
CA GLN A 15 -2.90 -22.63 -23.74
C GLN A 15 -2.17 -22.49 -22.40
N TYR A 16 -1.59 -21.33 -22.12
CA TYR A 16 -0.89 -21.08 -20.85
C TYR A 16 -1.84 -20.72 -19.71
N PHE A 17 -2.86 -19.92 -19.99
CA PHE A 17 -3.72 -19.33 -18.94
C PHE A 17 -5.12 -19.94 -18.86
N GLY A 18 -5.43 -20.90 -19.74
CA GLY A 18 -6.75 -21.53 -19.85
C GLY A 18 -7.78 -20.58 -20.48
N ASP A 19 -8.27 -19.65 -19.68
CA ASP A 19 -9.29 -18.68 -20.07
C ASP A 19 -8.92 -17.25 -19.66
N LYS A 20 -9.88 -16.32 -19.79
CA LYS A 20 -9.66 -14.92 -19.44
C LYS A 20 -9.52 -14.74 -17.91
N LEU A 21 -10.22 -15.55 -17.12
CA LEU A 21 -10.16 -15.50 -15.67
C LEU A 21 -8.81 -16.04 -15.18
N GLY A 22 -8.33 -17.15 -15.73
CA GLY A 22 -7.01 -17.69 -15.44
C GLY A 22 -5.89 -16.70 -15.78
N LEU A 23 -5.98 -16.01 -16.92
CA LEU A 23 -5.05 -14.93 -17.25
C LEU A 23 -5.11 -13.79 -16.22
N TYR A 24 -6.31 -13.38 -15.83
CA TYR A 24 -6.49 -12.31 -14.85
C TYR A 24 -5.95 -12.71 -13.47
N THR A 25 -6.17 -13.95 -13.03
CA THR A 25 -5.61 -14.49 -11.79
C THR A 25 -4.09 -14.40 -11.76
N GLU A 26 -3.40 -14.73 -12.85
CA GLU A 26 -1.95 -14.59 -12.93
C GLU A 26 -1.49 -13.12 -12.92
N VAL A 27 -2.29 -12.20 -13.47
CA VAL A 27 -2.03 -10.75 -13.36
C VAL A 27 -2.13 -10.28 -11.91
N VAL A 28 -3.15 -10.70 -11.16
CA VAL A 28 -3.32 -10.34 -9.74
C VAL A 28 -2.20 -10.94 -8.90
N LYS A 29 -1.87 -12.22 -9.09
CA LYS A 29 -0.72 -12.86 -8.42
C LYS A 29 0.60 -12.12 -8.69
N ARG A 30 0.83 -11.70 -9.94
CA ARG A 30 2.05 -10.95 -10.28
C ARG A 30 2.05 -9.57 -9.61
N ALA A 31 0.90 -8.90 -9.52
CA ALA A 31 0.78 -7.63 -8.82
C ALA A 31 1.10 -7.81 -7.33
N ASP A 32 0.48 -8.80 -6.68
CA ASP A 32 0.74 -9.17 -5.28
C ASP A 32 2.23 -9.41 -5.00
N GLN A 33 2.89 -10.24 -5.80
CA GLN A 33 4.33 -10.50 -5.70
C GLN A 33 5.20 -9.24 -5.84
N ILE A 34 4.81 -8.31 -6.72
CA ILE A 34 5.54 -7.04 -6.91
C ILE A 34 5.38 -6.16 -5.67
N GLY A 35 4.18 -6.09 -5.09
CA GLY A 35 3.95 -5.42 -3.82
C GLY A 35 4.83 -6.00 -2.73
N GLU A 36 4.77 -7.31 -2.52
CA GLU A 36 5.53 -8.01 -1.48
C GLU A 36 7.05 -7.82 -1.62
N GLN A 37 7.58 -8.01 -2.83
CA GLN A 37 9.02 -7.92 -3.06
C GLN A 37 9.58 -6.53 -2.71
N ILE A 38 8.81 -5.48 -2.98
CA ILE A 38 9.28 -4.09 -2.84
C ILE A 38 8.92 -3.53 -1.47
N THR A 39 7.66 -3.61 -1.06
CA THR A 39 7.22 -3.00 0.21
C THR A 39 7.36 -3.93 1.41
N GLY A 40 7.18 -5.24 1.23
CA GLY A 40 7.21 -6.22 2.33
C GLY A 40 8.58 -6.27 3.02
N SER A 41 9.65 -6.38 2.23
CA SER A 41 11.03 -6.41 2.76
C SER A 41 11.44 -5.11 3.48
N PHE A 42 11.01 -3.96 2.95
CA PHE A 42 11.27 -2.66 3.56
C PHE A 42 10.52 -2.48 4.87
N ILE A 43 9.23 -2.81 4.91
CA ILE A 43 8.41 -2.73 6.14
C ILE A 43 8.97 -3.67 7.21
N ALA A 44 9.31 -4.91 6.85
CA ALA A 44 9.91 -5.86 7.77
C ALA A 44 11.23 -5.34 8.37
N GLU A 45 12.05 -4.62 7.60
CA GLU A 45 13.28 -3.99 8.12
C GLU A 45 12.97 -2.85 9.09
N LEU A 46 12.02 -1.98 8.73
CA LEU A 46 11.57 -0.89 9.60
C LEU A 46 11.04 -1.39 10.96
N LEU A 47 10.33 -2.52 10.95
CA LEU A 47 9.75 -3.15 12.14
C LEU A 47 10.77 -3.70 13.13
N LYS A 48 12.04 -3.89 12.73
CA LYS A 48 13.11 -4.36 13.63
C LYS A 48 13.54 -3.31 14.65
N ASN A 49 13.13 -2.06 14.49
CA ASN A 49 13.49 -1.01 15.42
C ASN A 49 12.77 -1.20 16.77
N GLU A 50 13.50 -1.65 17.80
CA GLU A 50 12.96 -1.90 19.14
C GLU A 50 12.36 -0.64 19.81
N LYS A 51 12.70 0.55 19.33
CA LYS A 51 12.20 1.82 19.86
C LYS A 51 10.80 2.18 19.37
N LEU A 52 10.24 1.47 18.38
CA LEU A 52 8.94 1.83 17.80
C LEU A 52 7.81 1.92 18.84
N VAL A 53 7.87 1.12 19.89
CA VAL A 53 6.82 1.07 20.92
C VAL A 53 7.18 1.86 22.17
N THR A 54 8.35 2.50 22.24
CA THR A 54 8.83 3.23 23.43
C THR A 54 9.20 4.69 23.16
N ASP A 55 9.49 5.04 21.91
CA ASP A 55 9.91 6.38 21.50
C ASP A 55 8.94 6.94 20.44
N PRO A 56 8.13 7.95 20.79
CA PRO A 56 7.21 8.59 19.85
C PRO A 56 7.91 9.15 18.61
N ALA A 57 9.14 9.67 18.73
CA ALA A 57 9.89 10.20 17.59
C ALA A 57 10.35 9.09 16.64
N ALA A 58 10.72 7.93 17.18
CA ALA A 58 11.02 6.75 16.38
C ALA A 58 9.77 6.25 15.62
N PHE A 59 8.61 6.22 16.29
CA PHE A 59 7.35 5.82 15.66
C PHE A 59 6.91 6.81 14.57
N LYS A 60 7.05 8.11 14.82
CA LYS A 60 6.81 9.15 13.81
C LYS A 60 7.71 8.95 12.57
N SER A 61 9.01 8.75 12.78
CA SER A 61 9.97 8.51 11.69
C SER A 61 9.62 7.24 10.90
N PHE A 62 9.14 6.20 11.58
CA PHE A 62 8.62 4.99 10.96
C PHE A 62 7.44 5.27 10.02
N LEU A 63 6.44 6.04 10.47
CA LEU A 63 5.29 6.41 9.65
C LEU A 63 5.70 7.24 8.42
N GLU A 64 6.67 8.16 8.58
CA GLU A 64 7.22 8.94 7.47
C GLU A 64 7.93 8.06 6.44
N ALA A 65 8.79 7.15 6.90
CA ALA A 65 9.54 6.24 6.03
C ALA A 65 8.61 5.26 5.29
N MET A 66 7.66 4.66 5.99
CA MET A 66 6.65 3.77 5.41
C MET A 66 5.79 4.50 4.37
N THR A 67 5.33 5.71 4.67
CA THR A 67 4.54 6.52 3.72
C THR A 67 5.34 6.84 2.46
N ARG A 68 6.60 7.25 2.61
CA ARG A 68 7.49 7.57 1.49
C ARG A 68 7.69 6.38 0.56
N GLU A 69 7.91 5.20 1.13
CA GLU A 69 8.09 3.97 0.35
C GLU A 69 6.80 3.59 -0.38
N MET A 70 5.67 3.54 0.33
CA MET A 70 4.37 3.21 -0.27
C MET A 70 4.00 4.16 -1.41
N VAL A 71 4.18 5.47 -1.21
CA VAL A 71 3.91 6.46 -2.27
C VAL A 71 4.86 6.26 -3.45
N SER A 72 6.16 6.07 -3.20
CA SER A 72 7.15 5.86 -4.27
C SER A 72 6.80 4.63 -5.11
N PHE A 73 6.55 3.50 -4.45
CA PHE A 73 6.10 2.26 -5.09
C PHE A 73 4.83 2.47 -5.93
N LEU A 74 3.78 3.07 -5.38
CA LEU A 74 2.51 3.26 -6.08
C LEU A 74 2.58 4.27 -7.25
N LEU A 75 3.52 5.21 -7.20
CA LEU A 75 3.81 6.11 -8.32
C LEU A 75 4.58 5.38 -9.44
N GLU A 76 5.53 4.51 -9.08
CA GLU A 76 6.33 3.71 -10.03
C GLU A 76 5.55 2.55 -10.65
N HIS A 77 4.52 2.06 -9.95
CA HIS A 77 3.66 0.95 -10.38
C HIS A 77 2.18 1.35 -10.50
N PRO A 78 1.81 2.28 -11.40
CA PRO A 78 0.42 2.77 -11.51
C PRO A 78 -0.59 1.70 -11.95
N SER A 79 -0.13 0.60 -12.56
CA SER A 79 -0.97 -0.56 -12.87
C SER A 79 -1.36 -1.35 -11.62
N TYR A 80 -0.50 -1.41 -10.60
CA TYR A 80 -0.80 -2.06 -9.33
C TYR A 80 -2.00 -1.37 -8.66
N LEU A 81 -1.99 -0.03 -8.58
CA LEU A 81 -3.10 0.73 -8.00
C LEU A 81 -4.42 0.48 -8.74
N LYS A 82 -4.40 0.35 -10.07
CA LYS A 82 -5.59 0.02 -10.86
C LYS A 82 -6.13 -1.38 -10.56
N ILE A 83 -5.24 -2.36 -10.44
CA ILE A 83 -5.61 -3.74 -10.07
C ILE A 83 -6.19 -3.75 -8.66
N LEU A 84 -5.58 -3.05 -7.71
CA LEU A 84 -6.07 -2.92 -6.34
C LEU A 84 -7.52 -2.40 -6.29
N PHE A 85 -7.83 -1.30 -6.98
CA PHE A 85 -9.20 -0.77 -7.00
C PHE A 85 -10.18 -1.64 -7.79
N TRP A 86 -9.70 -2.35 -8.81
CA TRP A 86 -10.54 -3.32 -9.52
C TRP A 86 -10.90 -4.51 -8.63
N GLU A 87 -9.92 -5.06 -7.90
CA GLU A 87 -10.15 -6.12 -6.92
C GLU A 87 -11.07 -5.65 -5.80
N ALA A 88 -10.89 -4.44 -5.28
CA ALA A 88 -11.79 -3.86 -4.28
C ALA A 88 -13.24 -3.75 -4.79
N ALA A 89 -13.44 -3.48 -6.09
CA ALA A 89 -14.77 -3.42 -6.69
C ALA A 89 -15.38 -4.81 -6.98
N ASP A 90 -14.54 -5.86 -7.04
CA ASP A 90 -14.95 -7.26 -7.22
C ASP A 90 -14.85 -8.06 -5.89
N ASP A 91 -15.02 -7.37 -4.76
CA ASP A 91 -15.00 -7.94 -3.40
C ASP A 91 -13.74 -8.77 -3.08
N TRP A 92 -12.60 -8.36 -3.63
CA TRP A 92 -11.29 -9.00 -3.43
C TRP A 92 -11.27 -10.48 -3.84
N LYS A 93 -12.16 -10.89 -4.74
CA LYS A 93 -12.42 -12.30 -5.05
C LYS A 93 -11.17 -13.07 -5.48
N THR A 94 -10.33 -12.49 -6.32
CA THR A 94 -9.13 -13.17 -6.82
C THR A 94 -7.99 -13.06 -5.81
N TRP A 95 -7.79 -11.89 -5.20
CA TRP A 95 -6.74 -11.69 -4.20
C TRP A 95 -6.93 -12.60 -2.97
N ASN A 96 -8.16 -12.75 -2.48
CA ASN A 96 -8.47 -13.57 -1.31
C ASN A 96 -8.21 -15.08 -1.53
N GLN A 97 -8.14 -15.52 -2.80
CA GLN A 97 -7.83 -16.90 -3.18
C GLN A 97 -6.33 -17.17 -3.30
N ILE A 98 -5.47 -16.14 -3.20
CA ILE A 98 -4.02 -16.32 -3.17
C ILE A 98 -3.64 -17.00 -1.85
N THR A 99 -3.04 -18.18 -1.95
CA THR A 99 -2.78 -19.08 -0.81
C THR A 99 -1.51 -18.75 -0.05
N TYR A 100 -0.59 -17.98 -0.64
CA TYR A 100 0.57 -17.43 0.06
C TYR A 100 0.19 -16.04 0.56
N ARG A 101 0.20 -15.84 1.89
CA ARG A 101 -0.03 -14.54 2.50
C ARG A 101 1.24 -14.15 3.26
N PRO A 102 1.91 -13.05 2.86
CA PRO A 102 2.85 -12.37 3.73
C PRO A 102 2.19 -12.04 5.07
N ASP A 103 2.98 -12.03 6.14
CA ASP A 103 2.50 -11.77 7.50
C ASP A 103 2.48 -10.26 7.86
N ASP A 104 2.60 -9.40 6.85
CA ASP A 104 2.75 -7.94 7.00
C ASP A 104 1.54 -7.29 7.70
N GLY A 105 0.32 -7.70 7.34
CA GLY A 105 -0.91 -7.25 7.98
C GLY A 105 -0.97 -7.61 9.46
N THR A 106 -0.52 -8.81 9.84
CA THR A 106 -0.45 -9.26 11.24
C THR A 106 0.61 -8.47 12.00
N GLN A 107 1.80 -8.30 11.40
CA GLN A 107 2.91 -7.57 12.03
C GLN A 107 2.58 -6.10 12.31
N LEU A 108 1.89 -5.42 11.37
CA LEU A 108 1.44 -4.05 11.57
C LEU A 108 0.33 -3.95 12.63
N ASN A 109 -0.55 -4.95 12.70
CA ASN A 109 -1.55 -5.03 13.76
C ASN A 109 -0.91 -5.26 15.14
N ASP A 110 0.07 -6.15 15.24
CA ASP A 110 0.79 -6.42 16.49
C ASP A 110 1.58 -5.19 16.97
N LEU A 111 2.23 -4.48 16.03
CA LEU A 111 2.84 -3.18 16.31
C LEU A 111 1.79 -2.20 16.83
N ALA A 112 0.62 -2.11 16.21
CA ALA A 112 -0.44 -1.20 16.62
C ALA A 112 -0.97 -1.53 18.04
N ILE A 113 -1.14 -2.81 18.36
CA ILE A 113 -1.52 -3.25 19.71
C ILE A 113 -0.46 -2.80 20.72
N ALA A 114 0.82 -3.03 20.43
CA ALA A 114 1.92 -2.69 21.33
C ALA A 114 2.08 -1.17 21.51
N ALA A 115 2.04 -0.41 20.41
CA ALA A 115 2.13 1.05 20.43
C ALA A 115 0.92 1.72 21.09
N LYS A 116 -0.28 1.12 20.98
CA LYS A 116 -1.46 1.57 21.73
C LYS A 116 -1.28 1.34 23.22
N LYS A 117 -0.80 0.15 23.63
CA LYS A 117 -0.54 -0.19 25.03
C LYS A 117 0.51 0.73 25.68
N SER A 118 1.49 1.21 24.92
CA SER A 118 2.50 2.15 25.41
C SER A 118 2.09 3.63 25.34
N GLY A 119 0.89 3.93 24.84
CA GLY A 119 0.38 5.29 24.73
C GLY A 119 0.90 6.09 23.53
N ILE A 120 1.59 5.45 22.58
CA ILE A 120 2.07 6.10 21.35
C ILE A 120 0.94 6.29 20.35
N LEU A 121 0.10 5.27 20.17
CA LEU A 121 -1.13 5.40 19.40
C LEU A 121 -2.27 5.91 20.27
N ARG A 122 -3.17 6.68 19.65
CA ARG A 122 -4.36 7.20 20.32
C ARG A 122 -5.24 6.07 20.87
N GLN A 123 -5.78 6.27 22.06
CA GLN A 123 -6.47 5.19 22.80
C GLN A 123 -7.82 4.79 22.19
N ASP A 124 -8.45 5.65 21.40
CA ASP A 124 -9.70 5.38 20.68
C ASP A 124 -9.50 4.64 19.35
N LEU A 125 -8.26 4.50 18.86
CA LEU A 125 -7.97 3.78 17.61
C LEU A 125 -8.09 2.26 17.83
N ALA A 126 -8.90 1.60 17.01
CA ALA A 126 -8.91 0.13 16.92
C ALA A 126 -7.63 -0.35 16.19
N PRO A 127 -6.75 -1.15 16.82
CA PRO A 127 -5.46 -1.55 16.24
C PRO A 127 -5.57 -2.20 14.85
N GLU A 128 -6.61 -2.99 14.61
CA GLU A 128 -6.87 -3.65 13.33
C GLU A 128 -7.13 -2.67 12.19
N LEU A 129 -7.59 -1.45 12.50
CA LEU A 129 -7.80 -0.41 11.51
C LEU A 129 -6.49 0.32 11.15
N PHE A 130 -5.42 0.17 11.91
CA PHE A 130 -4.15 0.85 11.65
C PHE A 130 -3.60 0.61 10.24
N PRO A 131 -3.33 -0.64 9.80
CA PRO A 131 -2.85 -0.88 8.43
C PRO A 131 -3.87 -0.46 7.36
N ILE A 132 -5.17 -0.64 7.65
CA ILE A 132 -6.26 -0.28 6.72
C ILE A 132 -6.29 1.22 6.47
N LEU A 133 -6.19 2.04 7.52
CA LEU A 133 -6.22 3.49 7.41
C LEU A 133 -5.00 4.04 6.65
N ILE A 134 -3.81 3.52 6.93
CA ILE A 134 -2.58 3.88 6.22
C ILE A 134 -2.72 3.58 4.72
N MET A 135 -3.16 2.37 4.38
CA MET A 135 -3.35 1.95 3.00
C MET A 135 -4.44 2.77 2.30
N ASN A 136 -5.58 3.02 2.97
CA ASN A 136 -6.69 3.78 2.42
C ASN A 136 -6.27 5.23 2.10
N VAL A 137 -5.71 5.95 3.09
CA VAL A 137 -5.29 7.35 2.91
C VAL A 137 -4.29 7.46 1.76
N THR A 138 -3.31 6.56 1.71
CA THR A 138 -2.27 6.58 0.68
C THR A 138 -2.85 6.29 -0.71
N THR A 139 -3.55 5.17 -0.87
CA THR A 139 -4.06 4.72 -2.17
C THR A 139 -5.17 5.63 -2.71
N ALA A 140 -6.11 6.06 -1.87
CA ALA A 140 -7.18 6.96 -2.26
C ALA A 140 -6.63 8.33 -2.70
N THR A 141 -5.68 8.90 -1.95
CA THR A 141 -5.07 10.20 -2.31
C THR A 141 -4.39 10.13 -3.68
N LEU A 142 -3.63 9.07 -3.95
CA LEU A 142 -2.97 8.89 -5.24
C LEU A 142 -3.95 8.65 -6.38
N GLN A 143 -5.02 7.88 -6.14
CA GLN A 143 -6.07 7.63 -7.13
C GLN A 143 -6.79 8.92 -7.51
N TYR A 144 -7.13 9.75 -6.52
CA TYR A 144 -7.78 11.04 -6.78
C TYR A 144 -6.82 12.07 -7.38
N THR A 145 -5.53 12.04 -7.05
CA THR A 145 -4.54 12.95 -7.66
C THR A 145 -4.55 12.84 -9.18
N SER A 146 -4.62 11.61 -9.72
CA SER A 146 -4.72 11.41 -11.17
C SER A 146 -5.99 12.01 -11.80
N ARG A 147 -7.09 12.14 -11.05
CA ARG A 147 -8.31 12.84 -11.50
C ARG A 147 -8.12 14.37 -11.55
N TYR A 148 -7.27 14.92 -10.67
CA TYR A 148 -7.07 16.35 -10.49
C TYR A 148 -5.74 16.86 -11.06
N GLU A 149 -5.13 16.16 -12.03
CA GLU A 149 -3.86 16.58 -12.66
C GLU A 149 -3.91 18.01 -13.24
N HIS A 150 -5.08 18.46 -13.70
CA HIS A 150 -5.27 19.83 -14.17
C HIS A 150 -5.10 20.90 -13.07
N LEU A 151 -5.29 20.54 -11.80
CA LEU A 151 -5.08 21.42 -10.64
C LEU A 151 -3.70 21.24 -10.01
N LEU A 152 -3.21 20.00 -9.98
CA LEU A 152 -2.03 19.60 -9.21
C LEU A 152 -0.75 19.56 -10.05
N GLY A 153 -0.87 19.61 -11.37
CA GLY A 153 0.23 19.36 -12.29
C GLY A 153 0.42 17.86 -12.56
N LYS A 154 1.48 17.53 -13.31
CA LYS A 154 1.77 16.14 -13.67
C LYS A 154 2.25 15.35 -12.44
N ARG A 155 1.72 14.14 -12.31
CA ARG A 155 2.00 13.18 -11.23
C ARG A 155 3.48 12.79 -11.09
N ASP A 156 4.25 12.87 -12.18
CA ASP A 156 5.68 12.54 -12.24
C ASP A 156 6.60 13.69 -11.81
N SER A 157 6.05 14.86 -11.46
CA SER A 157 6.83 15.97 -10.90
C SER A 157 7.45 15.57 -9.56
N PRO A 158 8.78 15.70 -9.38
CA PRO A 158 9.43 15.48 -8.09
C PRO A 158 8.85 16.35 -6.97
N GLN A 159 8.46 17.58 -7.28
CA GLN A 159 7.86 18.52 -6.33
C GLN A 159 6.49 18.05 -5.86
N LEU A 160 5.66 17.53 -6.78
CA LEU A 160 4.36 16.97 -6.42
C LEU A 160 4.53 15.69 -5.60
N LYS A 161 5.48 14.81 -5.96
CA LYS A 161 5.80 13.59 -5.20
C LYS A 161 6.15 13.92 -3.75
N GLU A 162 7.10 14.82 -3.50
CA GLU A 162 7.49 15.20 -2.13
C GLU A 162 6.34 15.84 -1.36
N ARG A 163 5.55 16.70 -2.02
CA ARG A 163 4.37 17.31 -1.39
C ARG A 163 3.32 16.26 -1.00
N LEU A 164 3.07 15.27 -1.85
CA LEU A 164 2.13 14.18 -1.54
C LEU A 164 2.62 13.36 -0.35
N ILE A 165 3.91 12.98 -0.34
CA ILE A 165 4.51 12.23 0.77
C ILE A 165 4.35 13.01 2.08
N GLU A 166 4.71 14.29 2.09
CA GLU A 166 4.62 15.13 3.28
C GLU A 166 3.18 15.26 3.80
N GLN A 167 2.21 15.51 2.92
CA GLN A 167 0.81 15.70 3.31
C GLN A 167 0.17 14.39 3.78
N ILE A 168 0.42 13.27 3.08
CA ILE A 168 -0.09 11.95 3.48
C ILE A 168 0.53 11.54 4.82
N ALA A 169 1.84 11.69 4.99
CA ALA A 169 2.53 11.32 6.24
C ALA A 169 1.99 12.15 7.41
N LYS A 170 1.87 13.47 7.25
CA LYS A 170 1.27 14.34 8.27
C LYS A 170 -0.14 13.92 8.63
N PHE A 171 -0.99 13.64 7.63
CA PHE A 171 -2.36 13.19 7.87
C PHE A 171 -2.39 11.87 8.65
N ILE A 172 -1.58 10.89 8.26
CA ILE A 172 -1.47 9.60 8.95
C ILE A 172 -1.00 9.79 10.39
N ILE A 173 0.11 10.50 10.61
CA ILE A 173 0.69 10.78 11.94
C ILE A 173 -0.36 11.40 12.87
N HIS A 174 -1.01 12.48 12.44
CA HIS A 174 -2.02 13.17 13.25
C HIS A 174 -3.31 12.34 13.41
N GLY A 175 -3.57 11.39 12.49
CA GLY A 175 -4.73 10.52 12.52
C GLY A 175 -4.58 9.26 13.37
N VAL A 176 -3.35 8.88 13.77
CA VAL A 176 -3.08 7.62 14.49
C VAL A 176 -2.33 7.80 15.80
N MET A 177 -1.40 8.76 15.90
CA MET A 177 -0.62 8.98 17.13
C MET A 177 -1.44 9.70 18.19
N GLU A 178 -1.09 9.49 19.46
CA GLU A 178 -1.68 10.20 20.59
C GLU A 178 -1.41 11.71 20.47
N PRO A 179 -2.44 12.59 20.48
CA PRO A 179 -2.28 14.02 20.24
C PRO A 179 -1.28 14.74 21.15
N SER A 180 -1.07 14.27 22.38
CA SER A 180 -0.10 14.86 23.30
C SER A 180 1.36 14.64 22.91
N LEU A 181 1.63 13.80 21.90
CA LEU A 181 2.98 13.42 21.45
C LEU A 181 3.39 14.08 20.13
N LEU A 182 2.56 14.95 19.56
CA LEU A 182 2.73 15.54 18.23
C LEU A 182 3.57 16.82 18.20
#